data_AF-A0A9Y2L463-F1
#
_entry.id   AF-A0A9Y2L463-F1
#
_cell.length_a   1.000
_cell.length_b   1.000
_cell.length_c   1.000
_cell.angle_alpha   90.00
_cell.angle_beta   90.00
_cell.angle_gamma   90.00
#
_symmetry.space_group_name_H-M   'P 1'
#
loop_
_entity.id
_entity.type
_entity.pdbx_description
1 polymer ?
#
loop_
_entity_poly.entity_id
_entity_poly.type
_entity_poly.pdbx_seq_one_letter_code
_entity_poly.pdbx_strand_id
1 'polypeptide(L)'
;MTGANIDVEQVLKITDPGEMNRSEHLWGDRLVINLGNVIAWFFPILILAIVTQVIIRKMGMNQAWLDDLQWWLYGIAMLTAFGYAITTNSHVRVDILHANFSKRKKARIEVFGLGWLLLPFLLIMTDVLTHYAVSSIAAREGSDSPNGLHGLYLLKSALPLLFVVAIISTVATLSRNLAKLNDPVLWRMILGGLPGFWFMGERAVYYALWWIMHLSNPELHIRKVAREPIFDYTVWYGLGLITIIAAISFVLNRRADSEA
;
A
#
# COMPACT_ATOMS: atom_id res chain seq x y z
N MET A 1 -32.42 36.48 5.63
CA MET A 1 -31.64 35.28 5.96
C MET A 1 -31.25 34.63 4.65
N THR A 2 -30.11 35.05 4.10
CA THR A 2 -29.54 34.52 2.86
C THR A 2 -29.14 33.07 3.11
N GLY A 3 -29.86 32.14 2.48
CA GLY A 3 -29.50 30.73 2.51
C GLY A 3 -28.07 30.58 2.00
N ALA A 4 -27.18 30.11 2.87
CA ALA A 4 -25.84 29.71 2.44
C ALA A 4 -26.05 28.63 1.36
N ASN A 5 -25.66 28.93 0.12
CA ASN A 5 -25.47 27.90 -0.90
C ASN A 5 -24.37 27.00 -0.36
N ILE A 6 -24.76 25.95 0.37
CA ILE A 6 -23.83 24.96 0.87
C ILE A 6 -23.31 24.26 -0.39
N ASP A 7 -22.04 24.52 -0.69
CA ASP A 7 -21.36 23.89 -1.81
C ASP A 7 -21.42 22.37 -1.59
N VAL A 8 -22.01 21.65 -2.55
CA VAL A 8 -22.23 20.20 -2.47
C VAL A 8 -20.91 19.48 -2.18
N GLU A 9 -19.81 20.00 -2.72
CA GLU A 9 -18.47 19.46 -2.49
C GLU A 9 -18.01 19.62 -1.04
N GLN A 10 -18.38 20.71 -0.36
CA GLN A 10 -18.11 20.89 1.07
C GLN A 10 -18.91 19.94 1.95
N VAL A 11 -20.19 19.69 1.60
CA VAL A 11 -21.03 18.70 2.31
C VAL A 11 -20.47 17.29 2.13
N LEU A 12 -20.10 16.93 0.90
CA LEU A 12 -19.51 15.63 0.60
C LEU A 12 -18.19 15.42 1.35
N LYS A 13 -17.32 16.43 1.40
CA LYS A 13 -16.06 16.36 2.15
C LYS A 13 -16.25 16.04 3.63
N ILE A 14 -17.35 16.51 4.23
CA ILE A 14 -17.67 16.28 5.64
C ILE A 14 -18.35 14.91 5.84
N THR A 15 -19.24 14.53 4.91
CA THR A 15 -20.14 13.38 5.09
C THR A 15 -19.52 12.07 4.60
N ASP A 16 -18.93 12.09 3.39
CA ASP A 16 -18.26 10.94 2.77
C ASP A 16 -17.07 11.40 1.92
N PRO A 17 -15.86 11.45 2.51
CA PRO A 17 -14.64 11.82 1.78
C PRO A 17 -14.34 10.91 0.57
N GLY A 18 -14.87 9.68 0.56
CA GLY A 18 -14.70 8.71 -0.52
C GLY A 18 -15.50 9.05 -1.78
N GLU A 19 -16.47 9.95 -1.68
CA GLU A 19 -17.29 10.40 -2.83
C GLU A 19 -16.74 11.68 -3.49
N MET A 20 -15.79 12.35 -2.85
CA MET A 20 -15.15 13.55 -3.39
C MET A 20 -14.35 13.22 -4.66
N ASN A 21 -14.57 13.95 -5.76
CA ASN A 21 -13.91 13.72 -7.05
C ASN A 21 -14.07 12.30 -7.63
N ARG A 22 -15.22 11.66 -7.37
CA ARG A 22 -15.53 10.30 -7.84
C ARG A 22 -15.37 10.10 -9.36
N SER A 23 -15.54 11.15 -10.16
CA SER A 23 -15.30 11.14 -11.61
C SER A 23 -13.82 10.89 -11.97
N GLU A 24 -12.89 11.31 -11.11
CA GLU A 24 -11.45 11.12 -11.29
C GLU A 24 -10.96 9.75 -10.77
N HIS A 25 -11.81 8.99 -10.05
CA HIS A 25 -11.42 7.74 -9.40
C HIS A 25 -11.14 6.63 -10.40
N LEU A 26 -9.91 6.11 -10.34
CA LEU A 26 -9.48 4.93 -11.05
C LEU A 26 -10.05 3.66 -10.37
N TRP A 27 -9.92 2.52 -11.03
CA TRP A 27 -10.39 1.24 -10.50
C TRP A 27 -9.77 0.93 -9.12
N GLY A 28 -8.49 1.28 -8.92
CA GLY A 28 -7.77 1.06 -7.66
C GLY A 28 -8.33 1.89 -6.52
N ASP A 29 -8.74 3.13 -6.79
CA ASP A 29 -9.37 4.01 -5.80
C ASP A 29 -10.69 3.41 -5.31
N ARG A 30 -11.51 2.94 -6.25
CA ARG A 30 -12.82 2.33 -5.95
C ARG A 30 -12.67 1.05 -5.12
N LEU A 31 -11.68 0.22 -5.44
CA LEU A 31 -11.37 -0.98 -4.66
C LEU A 31 -11.02 -0.62 -3.22
N VAL A 32 -10.10 0.34 -3.04
CA VAL A 32 -9.62 0.75 -1.71
C VAL A 32 -10.72 1.41 -0.89
N ILE A 33 -11.56 2.27 -1.51
CA ILE A 33 -12.70 2.90 -0.85
C ILE A 33 -13.70 1.84 -0.38
N ASN A 34 -14.09 0.90 -1.26
CA ASN A 34 -15.03 -0.17 -0.90
C ASN A 34 -14.48 -1.05 0.24
N LEU A 35 -13.20 -1.41 0.15
CA LEU A 35 -12.53 -2.19 1.19
C LEU A 35 -12.51 -1.41 2.52
N GLY A 36 -12.20 -0.12 2.49
CA GLY A 36 -12.24 0.77 3.64
C GLY A 36 -13.63 0.83 4.28
N ASN A 37 -14.68 0.95 3.47
CA ASN A 37 -16.07 0.98 3.94
C ASN A 37 -16.50 -0.33 4.61
N VAL A 38 -16.06 -1.47 4.09
CA VAL A 38 -16.30 -2.79 4.72
C VAL A 38 -15.52 -2.90 6.03
N ILE A 39 -14.24 -2.55 6.03
CA ILE A 39 -13.36 -2.66 7.20
C ILE A 39 -13.71 -1.62 8.28
N ALA A 40 -14.36 -0.51 7.94
CA ALA A 40 -14.83 0.47 8.92
C ALA A 40 -15.76 -0.14 9.98
N TRP A 41 -16.49 -1.22 9.65
CA TRP A 41 -17.30 -1.98 10.60
C TRP A 41 -16.49 -2.69 11.69
N PHE A 42 -15.17 -2.78 11.57
CA PHE A 42 -14.32 -3.31 12.63
C PHE A 42 -14.25 -2.34 13.82
N PHE A 43 -14.41 -1.03 13.63
CA PHE A 43 -14.38 -0.06 14.72
C PHE A 43 -15.52 -0.24 15.75
N PRO A 44 -16.80 -0.37 15.38
CA PRO A 44 -17.85 -0.64 16.37
C PRO A 44 -17.66 -1.99 17.06
N ILE A 45 -17.18 -3.02 16.35
CA ILE A 45 -16.85 -4.32 16.95
C ILE A 45 -15.70 -4.19 17.95
N LEU A 46 -14.67 -3.41 17.60
CA LEU A 46 -13.54 -3.10 18.46
C LEU A 46 -13.99 -2.35 19.73
N ILE A 47 -14.88 -1.35 19.59
CA ILE A 47 -15.45 -0.62 20.73
C ILE A 47 -16.19 -1.58 21.65
N LEU A 48 -17.01 -2.48 21.11
CA LEU A 48 -17.72 -3.49 21.90
C LEU A 48 -16.73 -4.41 22.65
N ALA A 49 -15.66 -4.85 21.97
CA ALA A 49 -14.62 -5.67 22.58
C ALA A 49 -13.91 -4.94 23.73
N ILE A 50 -13.54 -3.67 23.54
CA ILE A 50 -12.91 -2.83 24.57
C ILE A 50 -13.85 -2.67 25.77
N VAL A 51 -15.12 -2.28 25.54
CA VAL A 51 -16.10 -2.09 26.63
C VAL A 51 -16.31 -3.38 27.40
N THR A 52 -16.43 -4.51 26.71
CA THR A 52 -16.56 -5.83 27.33
C THR A 52 -15.35 -6.15 28.21
N GLN A 53 -14.13 -5.91 27.70
CA GLN A 53 -12.91 -6.14 28.46
C GLN A 53 -12.82 -5.26 29.71
N VAL A 54 -13.21 -3.98 29.61
CA VAL A 54 -13.23 -3.06 30.75
C VAL A 54 -14.20 -3.52 31.84
N ILE A 55 -15.38 -4.02 31.45
CA ILE A 55 -16.37 -4.56 32.41
C ILE A 55 -15.82 -5.80 33.11
N ILE A 56 -15.28 -6.75 32.35
CA ILE A 56 -14.69 -7.98 32.90
C ILE A 56 -13.53 -7.65 33.86
N ARG A 57 -12.69 -6.67 33.49
CA ARG A 57 -11.58 -6.19 34.32
C ARG A 57 -12.06 -5.54 35.62
N LYS A 58 -13.17 -4.81 35.59
CA LYS A 58 -13.80 -4.26 36.79
C LYS A 58 -14.32 -5.37 37.72
N MET A 59 -14.70 -6.53 37.19
CA MET A 59 -15.11 -7.70 37.97
C MET A 59 -13.92 -8.54 38.50
N GLY A 60 -12.68 -8.09 38.29
CA GLY A 60 -11.48 -8.77 38.77
C GLY A 60 -10.94 -9.87 37.85
N MET A 61 -11.45 -9.99 36.63
CA MET A 61 -11.01 -10.99 35.64
C MET A 61 -10.33 -10.32 34.43
N ASN A 62 -9.47 -11.03 33.69
CA ASN A 62 -8.93 -10.53 32.43
C ASN A 62 -8.95 -11.62 31.36
N GLN A 63 -9.36 -11.27 30.14
CA GLN A 63 -9.38 -12.20 29.00
C GLN A 63 -8.33 -11.79 27.98
N ALA A 64 -7.19 -12.50 27.94
CA ALA A 64 -6.08 -12.13 27.07
C ALA A 64 -6.43 -12.23 25.57
N TRP A 65 -7.22 -13.24 25.17
CA TRP A 65 -7.70 -13.34 23.79
C TRP A 65 -8.55 -12.13 23.36
N LEU A 66 -9.24 -11.47 24.29
CA LEU A 66 -10.02 -10.28 23.99
C LEU A 66 -9.12 -9.05 23.81
N ASP A 67 -8.01 -8.97 24.54
CA ASP A 67 -6.96 -7.97 24.29
C ASP A 67 -6.34 -8.21 22.90
N ASP A 68 -5.95 -9.44 22.58
CA ASP A 68 -5.37 -9.80 21.28
C ASP A 68 -6.33 -9.48 20.13
N LEU A 69 -7.63 -9.82 20.26
CA LEU A 69 -8.63 -9.50 19.25
C LEU A 69 -8.73 -8.00 18.99
N GLN A 70 -8.63 -7.16 20.04
CA GLN A 70 -8.63 -5.71 19.88
C GLN A 70 -7.43 -5.25 19.05
N TRP A 71 -6.23 -5.77 19.33
CA TRP A 71 -5.03 -5.47 18.55
C TRP A 71 -5.16 -5.90 17.09
N TRP A 72 -5.77 -7.06 16.83
CA TRP A 72 -5.95 -7.57 15.47
C TRP A 72 -6.94 -6.71 14.68
N LEU A 73 -8.10 -6.41 15.26
CA LEU A 73 -9.12 -5.55 14.64
C LEU A 73 -8.57 -4.15 14.38
N TYR A 74 -7.91 -3.56 15.38
CA TYR A 74 -7.31 -2.23 15.26
C TYR A 74 -6.21 -2.20 14.18
N GLY A 75 -5.30 -3.17 14.18
CA GLY A 75 -4.20 -3.25 13.22
C GLY A 75 -4.69 -3.36 11.77
N ILE A 76 -5.65 -4.25 11.51
CA ILE A 76 -6.24 -4.42 10.17
C ILE A 76 -6.99 -3.15 9.74
N ALA A 77 -7.78 -2.57 10.65
CA ALA A 77 -8.54 -1.36 10.36
C ALA A 77 -7.63 -0.17 10.04
N MET A 78 -6.60 0.07 10.85
CA MET A 78 -5.68 1.19 10.69
C MET A 78 -4.83 1.09 9.42
N LEU A 79 -4.32 -0.10 9.09
CA LEU A 79 -3.52 -0.28 7.87
C LEU A 79 -4.38 -0.13 6.62
N THR A 80 -5.63 -0.58 6.65
CA THR A 80 -6.58 -0.31 5.54
C THR A 80 -6.90 1.18 5.45
N ALA A 81 -7.13 1.83 6.59
CA ALA A 81 -7.41 3.26 6.67
C ALA A 81 -6.26 4.11 6.10
N PHE A 82 -5.01 3.65 6.18
CA PHE A 82 -3.88 4.29 5.52
C PHE A 82 -4.05 4.36 4.00
N GLY A 83 -4.39 3.23 3.36
CA GLY A 83 -4.73 3.20 1.93
C GLY A 83 -5.93 4.08 1.59
N TYR A 84 -6.98 4.03 2.41
CA TYR A 84 -8.15 4.90 2.24
C TYR A 84 -7.77 6.38 2.27
N ALA A 85 -6.99 6.79 3.27
CA ALA A 85 -6.58 8.18 3.45
C ALA A 85 -5.63 8.68 2.35
N ILE A 86 -4.86 7.80 1.68
CA ILE A 86 -4.08 8.15 0.50
C ILE A 86 -5.03 8.47 -0.65
N THR A 87 -6.03 7.60 -0.88
CA THR A 87 -7.02 7.75 -1.95
C THR A 87 -7.87 9.03 -1.80
N THR A 88 -8.42 9.26 -0.61
CA THR A 88 -9.34 10.38 -0.32
C THR A 88 -8.61 11.67 0.05
N ASN A 89 -7.28 11.61 0.10
CA ASN A 89 -6.45 12.72 0.54
C ASN A 89 -6.80 13.26 1.94
N SER A 90 -7.08 12.35 2.88
CA SER A 90 -7.46 12.69 4.26
C SER A 90 -6.28 12.76 5.23
N HIS A 91 -5.05 12.64 4.73
CA HIS A 91 -3.84 12.79 5.55
C HIS A 91 -3.70 14.22 6.06
N VAL A 92 -3.22 14.37 7.30
CA VAL A 92 -2.89 15.67 7.87
C VAL A 92 -1.73 16.26 7.05
N ARG A 93 -2.03 17.35 6.32
CA ARG A 93 -1.06 18.11 5.54
C ARG A 93 -0.71 19.38 6.29
N VAL A 94 0.52 19.86 6.10
CA VAL A 94 0.90 21.20 6.57
C VAL A 94 0.32 22.24 5.61
N ASP A 95 -0.98 22.53 5.77
CA ASP A 95 -1.77 23.31 4.82
C ASP A 95 -1.26 24.75 4.61
N ILE A 96 -0.52 25.30 5.59
CA ILE A 96 0.09 26.64 5.53
C ILE A 96 1.06 26.78 4.35
N LEU A 97 1.84 25.73 4.06
CA LEU A 97 2.78 25.75 2.93
C LEU A 97 2.07 25.55 1.58
N HIS A 98 0.94 24.84 1.59
CA HIS A 98 0.20 24.49 0.38
C HIS A 98 -0.80 25.57 -0.06
N ALA A 99 -1.22 26.48 0.82
CA ALA A 99 -2.24 27.49 0.52
C ALA A 99 -1.89 28.32 -0.73
N ASN A 100 -0.62 28.71 -0.89
CA ASN A 100 -0.16 29.58 -1.97
C ASN A 100 0.39 28.85 -3.21
N PHE A 101 0.33 27.52 -3.26
CA PHE A 101 0.88 26.76 -4.39
C PHE A 101 -0.12 26.61 -5.52
N SER A 102 0.35 26.81 -6.76
CA SER A 102 -0.45 26.53 -7.96
C SER A 102 -0.82 25.05 -8.05
N LYS A 103 -1.92 24.72 -8.74
CA LYS A 103 -2.38 23.34 -8.94
C LYS A 103 -1.26 22.43 -9.48
N ARG A 104 -0.45 22.93 -10.42
CA ARG A 104 0.72 22.21 -10.97
C ARG A 104 1.83 22.00 -9.96
N LYS A 105 2.13 22.99 -9.11
CA LYS A 105 3.15 22.84 -8.05
C LYS A 105 2.72 21.80 -7.01
N LYS A 106 1.44 21.80 -6.62
CA LYS A 106 0.87 20.78 -5.74
C LYS A 106 1.01 19.38 -6.34
N ALA A 107 0.62 19.20 -7.60
CA ALA A 107 0.74 17.91 -8.28
C ALA A 107 2.19 17.41 -8.39
N ARG A 108 3.17 18.28 -8.65
CA ARG A 108 4.60 17.90 -8.67
C ARG A 108 5.10 17.40 -7.31
N ILE A 109 4.74 18.10 -6.23
CA ILE A 109 5.10 17.70 -4.86
C ILE A 109 4.45 16.36 -4.53
N GLU A 110 3.20 16.17 -4.92
CA GLU A 110 2.46 14.93 -4.70
C GLU A 110 3.10 13.74 -5.45
N VAL A 111 3.43 13.92 -6.74
CA VAL A 111 4.11 12.90 -7.54
C VAL A 111 5.45 12.52 -6.91
N PHE A 112 6.22 13.50 -6.44
CA PHE A 112 7.48 13.23 -5.76
C PHE A 112 7.26 12.50 -4.43
N GLY A 113 6.38 12.99 -3.56
CA GLY A 113 6.12 12.37 -2.26
C GLY A 113 5.59 10.94 -2.37
N LEU A 114 4.60 10.73 -3.26
CA LEU A 114 4.02 9.40 -3.48
C LEU A 114 5.01 8.46 -4.18
N GLY A 115 5.68 8.92 -5.23
CA GLY A 115 6.51 8.05 -6.07
C GLY A 115 7.92 7.81 -5.53
N TRP A 116 8.59 8.84 -5.00
CA TRP A 116 9.99 8.75 -4.56
C TRP A 116 10.15 8.40 -3.09
N LEU A 117 9.14 8.67 -2.24
CA LEU A 117 9.23 8.39 -0.81
C LEU A 117 8.29 7.25 -0.40
N LEU A 118 6.99 7.38 -0.69
CA LEU A 118 6.01 6.42 -0.20
C LEU A 118 6.06 5.07 -0.93
N LEU A 119 6.04 5.08 -2.26
CA LEU A 119 6.04 3.86 -3.07
C LEU A 119 7.24 2.92 -2.77
N PRO A 120 8.51 3.37 -2.74
CA PRO A 120 9.62 2.49 -2.39
C PRO A 120 9.52 1.96 -0.95
N PHE A 121 9.09 2.78 0.00
CA PHE A 121 8.86 2.32 1.38
C PHE A 121 7.83 1.20 1.42
N LEU A 122 6.69 1.37 0.73
CA LEU A 122 5.64 0.35 0.72
C LEU A 122 6.10 -0.96 0.06
N LEU A 123 6.88 -0.88 -1.01
CA LEU A 123 7.41 -2.06 -1.69
C LEU A 123 8.43 -2.82 -0.83
N ILE A 124 9.37 -2.10 -0.20
CA ILE A 124 10.35 -2.69 0.72
C ILE A 124 9.62 -3.36 1.89
N MET A 125 8.65 -2.66 2.48
CA MET A 125 7.88 -3.22 3.59
C MET A 125 7.08 -4.44 3.18
N THR A 126 6.51 -4.46 1.98
CA THR A 126 5.79 -5.65 1.47
C THR A 126 6.72 -6.87 1.39
N ASP A 127 7.94 -6.70 0.88
CA ASP A 127 8.94 -7.77 0.77
C ASP A 127 9.33 -8.31 2.16
N VAL A 128 9.71 -7.41 3.08
CA VAL A 128 10.07 -7.75 4.46
C VAL A 128 8.92 -8.43 5.21
N LEU A 129 7.71 -7.88 5.11
CA LEU A 129 6.54 -8.41 5.79
C LEU A 129 6.08 -9.75 5.21
N THR A 130 6.35 -10.01 3.93
CA THR A 130 6.09 -11.32 3.32
C THR A 130 6.99 -12.39 3.94
N HIS A 131 8.30 -12.12 4.08
CA HIS A 131 9.21 -13.05 4.75
C HIS A 131 8.86 -13.24 6.24
N TYR A 132 8.45 -12.16 6.91
CA TYR A 132 7.98 -12.20 8.29
C TYR A 132 6.72 -13.08 8.45
N ALA A 133 5.74 -12.92 7.56
CA ALA A 133 4.53 -13.74 7.52
C ALA A 133 4.84 -15.21 7.27
N VAL A 134 5.64 -15.53 6.26
CA VAL A 134 6.02 -16.91 5.92
C VAL A 134 6.73 -17.59 7.10
N SER A 135 7.64 -16.90 7.76
CA SER A 135 8.34 -17.43 8.94
C SER A 135 7.37 -17.71 10.10
N SER A 136 6.42 -16.82 10.33
CA SER A 136 5.39 -16.98 11.35
C SER A 136 4.43 -18.15 11.05
N ILE A 137 4.03 -18.34 9.79
CA ILE A 137 3.20 -19.48 9.36
C ILE A 137 3.96 -20.78 9.60
N ALA A 138 5.24 -20.84 9.22
CA ALA A 138 6.07 -22.03 9.41
C ALA A 138 6.23 -22.40 10.89
N ALA A 139 6.32 -21.40 11.77
CA ALA A 139 6.39 -21.59 13.21
C ALA A 139 5.01 -21.83 13.88
N ARG A 140 3.90 -21.70 13.14
CA ARG A 140 2.52 -21.75 13.67
C ARG A 140 2.34 -20.87 14.91
N GLU A 141 2.84 -19.64 14.84
CA GLU A 141 2.89 -18.75 15.99
C GLU A 141 1.49 -18.48 16.58
N GLY A 142 1.41 -18.54 17.91
CA GLY A 142 0.25 -18.16 18.71
C GLY A 142 0.51 -16.90 19.52
N SER A 143 -0.47 -16.50 20.32
CA SER A 143 -0.30 -15.45 21.32
C SER A 143 0.71 -15.86 22.40
N ASP A 144 1.45 -14.88 22.92
CA ASP A 144 2.35 -15.05 24.07
C ASP A 144 1.55 -15.32 25.37
N SER A 145 0.27 -14.95 25.38
CA SER A 145 -0.60 -15.17 26.53
C SER A 145 -1.15 -16.59 26.56
N PRO A 146 -1.13 -17.30 27.71
CA PRO A 146 -1.65 -18.67 27.81
C PRO A 146 -3.13 -18.84 27.42
N ASN A 147 -3.93 -17.78 27.60
CA ASN A 147 -5.35 -17.71 27.19
C ASN A 147 -5.55 -16.68 26.05
N GLY A 148 -4.53 -16.51 25.21
CA GLY A 148 -4.54 -15.57 24.10
C GLY A 148 -5.13 -16.14 22.81
N LEU A 149 -5.26 -15.29 21.80
CA LEU A 149 -5.79 -15.70 20.50
C LEU A 149 -4.73 -16.51 19.73
N HIS A 150 -5.02 -17.77 19.49
CA HIS A 150 -4.14 -18.64 18.73
C HIS A 150 -4.18 -18.27 17.24
N GLY A 151 -3.09 -18.54 16.52
CA GLY A 151 -3.00 -18.25 15.09
C GLY A 151 -2.54 -16.83 14.76
N LEU A 152 -1.62 -16.27 15.55
CA LEU A 152 -1.01 -14.95 15.33
C LEU A 152 -0.42 -14.79 13.91
N TYR A 153 0.00 -15.90 13.30
CA TYR A 153 0.44 -15.93 11.91
C TYR A 153 -0.62 -15.43 10.92
N LEU A 154 -1.93 -15.55 11.22
CA LEU A 154 -3.00 -15.00 10.37
C LEU A 154 -2.95 -13.48 10.31
N LEU A 155 -2.78 -12.83 11.46
CA LEU A 155 -2.60 -11.38 11.52
C LEU A 155 -1.31 -10.96 10.78
N LYS A 156 -0.19 -11.65 11.05
CA LYS A 156 1.09 -11.34 10.39
C LYS A 156 1.02 -11.53 8.87
N SER A 157 0.22 -12.49 8.39
CA SER A 157 -0.04 -12.71 6.97
C SER A 157 -0.93 -11.66 6.32
N ALA A 158 -1.80 -11.00 7.11
CA ALA A 158 -2.60 -9.88 6.60
C ALA A 158 -1.75 -8.63 6.34
N LEU A 159 -0.64 -8.44 7.06
CA LEU A 159 0.23 -7.26 6.92
C LEU A 159 0.72 -7.00 5.47
N PRO A 160 1.38 -7.95 4.77
CA PRO A 160 1.81 -7.71 3.39
C PRO A 160 0.64 -7.41 2.44
N LEU A 161 -0.53 -8.05 2.64
CA LEU A 161 -1.72 -7.80 1.82
C LEU A 161 -2.22 -6.36 1.99
N LEU A 162 -2.22 -5.84 3.21
CA LEU A 162 -2.64 -4.47 3.49
C LEU A 162 -1.67 -3.43 2.92
N PHE A 163 -0.36 -3.75 2.87
CA PHE A 163 0.61 -2.93 2.14
C PHE A 163 0.40 -2.97 0.62
N VAL A 164 0.01 -4.11 0.05
CA VAL A 164 -0.38 -4.20 -1.38
C VAL A 164 -1.58 -3.29 -1.68
N VAL A 165 -2.58 -3.26 -0.80
CA VAL A 165 -3.72 -2.33 -0.91
C VAL A 165 -3.24 -0.87 -0.90
N ALA A 166 -2.30 -0.52 0.00
CA ALA A 166 -1.71 0.81 0.04
C ALA A 166 -0.89 1.15 -1.23
N ILE A 167 -0.19 0.17 -1.83
CA ILE A 167 0.50 0.34 -3.11
C ILE A 167 -0.51 0.63 -4.22
N ILE A 168 -1.62 -0.10 -4.29
CA ILE A 168 -2.69 0.13 -5.28
C ILE A 168 -3.22 1.57 -5.16
N SER A 169 -3.51 2.03 -3.94
CA SER A 169 -3.94 3.41 -3.68
C SER A 169 -2.87 4.44 -4.09
N THR A 170 -1.60 4.17 -3.76
CA THR A 170 -0.47 5.05 -4.08
C THR A 170 -0.28 5.17 -5.59
N VAL A 171 -0.32 4.06 -6.34
CA VAL A 171 -0.19 4.05 -7.80
C VAL A 171 -1.37 4.76 -8.46
N ALA A 172 -2.60 4.53 -7.99
CA ALA A 172 -3.77 5.22 -8.50
C ALA A 172 -3.67 6.74 -8.27
N THR A 173 -3.30 7.15 -7.05
CA THR A 173 -3.15 8.57 -6.67
C THR A 173 -1.98 9.24 -7.40
N LEU A 174 -0.87 8.53 -7.59
CA LEU A 174 0.25 8.95 -8.41
C LEU A 174 -0.20 9.20 -9.86
N SER A 175 -0.98 8.29 -10.43
CA SER A 175 -1.51 8.40 -11.79
C SER A 175 -2.44 9.60 -11.95
N ARG A 176 -3.36 9.84 -11.00
CA ARG A 176 -4.24 11.02 -11.01
C ARG A 176 -3.46 12.33 -10.92
N ASN A 177 -2.43 12.39 -10.08
CA ASN A 177 -1.60 13.60 -9.97
C ASN A 177 -0.69 13.80 -11.18
N LEU A 178 -0.23 12.72 -11.80
CA LEU A 178 0.51 12.79 -13.05
C LEU A 178 -0.37 13.32 -14.17
N ALA A 179 -1.62 12.85 -14.29
CA ALA A 179 -2.61 13.33 -15.26
C ALA A 179 -2.87 14.85 -15.18
N LYS A 180 -2.72 15.47 -14.00
CA LYS A 180 -2.82 16.93 -13.81
C LYS A 180 -1.63 17.71 -14.39
N LEU A 181 -0.53 17.01 -14.68
CA LEU A 181 0.68 17.57 -15.27
C LEU A 181 0.79 17.22 -16.75
N ASN A 182 0.61 15.94 -17.09
CA ASN A 182 0.90 15.29 -18.36
C ASN A 182 0.14 13.95 -18.45
N ASP A 183 -0.03 13.35 -19.63
CA ASP A 183 -0.71 12.04 -19.74
C ASP A 183 -0.02 10.95 -18.90
N PRO A 184 -0.79 10.14 -18.15
CA PRO A 184 -0.26 9.13 -17.22
C PRO A 184 0.17 7.85 -17.95
N VAL A 185 1.16 7.99 -18.82
CA VAL A 185 1.75 6.88 -19.58
C VAL A 185 2.78 6.13 -18.74
N LEU A 186 2.95 4.83 -18.99
CA LEU A 186 3.75 3.93 -18.15
C LEU A 186 5.20 4.44 -17.94
N TRP A 187 5.89 4.92 -18.97
CA TRP A 187 7.26 5.44 -18.79
C TRP A 187 7.32 6.67 -17.85
N ARG A 188 6.30 7.54 -17.86
CA ARG A 188 6.21 8.68 -16.94
C ARG A 188 5.87 8.23 -15.51
N MET A 189 5.06 7.18 -15.36
CA MET A 189 4.82 6.56 -14.05
C MET A 189 6.11 5.97 -13.48
N ILE A 190 6.88 5.25 -14.31
CA ILE A 190 8.18 4.69 -13.94
C ILE A 190 9.12 5.79 -13.47
N LEU A 191 9.23 6.90 -14.20
CA LEU A 191 10.06 8.04 -13.78
C LEU A 191 9.54 8.71 -12.51
N GLY A 192 8.21 8.85 -12.40
CA GLY A 192 7.55 9.43 -11.24
C GLY A 192 7.77 8.63 -9.95
N GLY A 193 7.94 7.31 -10.06
CA GLY A 193 8.17 6.40 -8.94
C GLY A 193 9.51 5.64 -9.00
N LEU A 194 10.54 6.22 -9.62
CA LEU A 194 11.75 5.49 -10.04
C LEU A 194 12.36 4.60 -8.96
N PRO A 195 12.57 5.06 -7.70
CA PRO A 195 13.16 4.20 -6.67
C PRO A 195 12.31 2.95 -6.39
N GLY A 196 10.99 3.10 -6.37
CA GLY A 196 10.06 2.00 -6.17
C GLY A 196 10.04 1.03 -7.34
N PHE A 197 9.94 1.54 -8.58
CA PHE A 197 9.96 0.68 -9.77
C PHE A 197 11.29 -0.06 -9.94
N TRP A 198 12.41 0.59 -9.64
CA TRP A 198 13.72 -0.07 -9.63
C TRP A 198 13.75 -1.21 -8.62
N PHE A 199 13.37 -0.95 -7.35
CA PHE A 199 13.30 -2.00 -6.34
C PHE A 199 12.38 -3.16 -6.79
N MET A 200 11.21 -2.86 -7.35
CA MET A 200 10.30 -3.88 -7.86
C MET A 200 10.91 -4.70 -9.01
N GLY A 201 11.60 -4.05 -9.94
CA GLY A 201 12.31 -4.73 -11.04
C GLY A 201 13.43 -5.62 -10.52
N GLU A 202 14.19 -5.15 -9.53
CA GLU A 202 15.24 -5.92 -8.86
C GLU A 202 14.67 -7.14 -8.13
N ARG A 203 13.60 -6.99 -7.34
CA ARG A 203 12.90 -8.11 -6.67
C ARG A 203 12.34 -9.11 -7.69
N ALA A 204 11.75 -8.64 -8.79
CA ALA A 204 11.21 -9.52 -9.82
C ALA A 204 12.30 -10.39 -10.47
N VAL A 205 13.45 -9.77 -10.81
CA VAL A 205 14.60 -10.52 -11.34
C VAL A 205 15.17 -11.46 -10.29
N TYR A 206 15.34 -10.99 -9.05
CA TYR A 206 15.84 -11.80 -7.94
C TYR A 206 15.00 -13.07 -7.76
N TYR A 207 13.68 -12.96 -7.66
CA TYR A 207 12.81 -14.12 -7.47
C TYR A 207 12.74 -15.03 -8.71
N ALA A 208 12.79 -14.46 -9.92
CA ALA A 208 12.84 -15.26 -11.14
C ALA A 208 14.12 -16.11 -11.20
N LEU A 209 15.28 -15.49 -10.96
CA LEU A 209 16.57 -16.20 -10.90
C LEU A 209 16.61 -17.22 -9.77
N TRP A 210 16.04 -16.88 -8.61
CA TRP A 210 15.92 -17.79 -7.48
C TRP A 210 15.16 -19.06 -7.84
N TRP A 211 13.99 -18.93 -8.45
CA TRP A 211 13.20 -20.10 -8.88
C TRP A 211 13.89 -20.91 -9.97
N ILE A 212 14.50 -20.24 -10.97
CA ILE A 212 15.26 -20.91 -12.02
C ILE A 212 16.40 -21.73 -11.41
N MET A 213 17.17 -21.15 -10.50
CA MET A 213 18.28 -21.85 -9.83
C MET A 213 17.80 -23.00 -8.95
N HIS A 214 16.72 -22.79 -8.20
CA HIS A 214 16.17 -23.82 -7.31
C HIS A 214 15.64 -25.03 -8.10
N LEU A 215 14.98 -24.80 -9.24
CA LEU A 215 14.46 -25.86 -10.09
C LEU A 215 15.53 -26.55 -10.94
N SER A 216 16.55 -25.81 -11.38
CA SER A 216 17.63 -26.36 -12.23
C SER A 216 18.66 -27.15 -11.43
N ASN A 217 18.86 -26.81 -10.15
CA ASN A 217 19.85 -27.45 -9.29
C ASN A 217 19.19 -27.98 -7.99
N PRO A 218 18.49 -29.12 -8.05
CA PRO A 218 17.81 -29.67 -6.86
C PRO A 218 18.76 -30.12 -5.75
N GLU A 219 20.05 -30.35 -6.05
CA GLU A 219 21.06 -30.73 -5.05
C GLU A 219 21.60 -29.55 -4.22
N LEU A 220 21.37 -28.32 -4.68
CA LEU A 220 21.79 -27.13 -3.98
C LEU A 220 20.89 -26.88 -2.76
N HIS A 221 21.48 -26.81 -1.58
CA HIS A 221 20.76 -26.39 -0.37
C HIS A 221 20.13 -25.00 -0.57
N ILE A 222 18.85 -24.87 -0.21
CA ILE A 222 18.02 -23.65 -0.37
C ILE A 222 18.73 -22.38 0.12
N ARG A 223 19.49 -22.45 1.23
CA ARG A 223 20.21 -21.30 1.80
C ARG A 223 21.44 -20.86 1.00
N LYS A 224 21.97 -21.73 0.14
CA LYS A 224 23.14 -21.43 -0.71
C LYS A 224 22.76 -20.84 -2.05
N VAL A 225 21.52 -21.05 -2.52
CA VAL A 225 21.03 -20.52 -3.81
C VAL A 225 21.28 -19.02 -3.94
N ALA A 226 20.90 -18.24 -2.92
CA ALA A 226 21.07 -16.79 -2.92
C ALA A 226 22.53 -16.31 -2.78
N ARG A 227 23.50 -17.21 -2.62
CA ARG A 227 24.94 -16.90 -2.55
C ARG A 227 25.66 -17.13 -3.88
N GLU A 228 24.95 -17.59 -4.91
CA GLU A 228 25.53 -17.76 -6.23
C GLU A 228 25.91 -16.39 -6.83
N PRO A 229 27.03 -16.28 -7.57
CA PRO A 229 27.52 -15.00 -8.11
C PRO A 229 26.52 -14.26 -9.01
N ILE A 230 25.55 -14.98 -9.59
CA ILE A 230 24.51 -14.37 -10.43
C ILE A 230 23.63 -13.36 -9.66
N PHE A 231 23.49 -13.54 -8.35
CA PHE A 231 22.66 -12.68 -7.50
C PHE A 231 23.31 -11.32 -7.21
N ASP A 232 24.63 -11.20 -7.32
CA ASP A 232 25.34 -9.91 -7.11
C ASP A 232 24.95 -8.86 -8.17
N TYR A 233 24.44 -9.30 -9.31
CA TYR A 233 24.05 -8.45 -10.43
C TYR A 233 22.54 -8.18 -10.53
N THR A 234 21.71 -8.67 -9.59
CA THR A 234 20.25 -8.52 -9.66
C THR A 234 19.83 -7.05 -9.70
N VAL A 235 20.55 -6.18 -8.99
CA VAL A 235 20.32 -4.73 -8.97
C VAL A 235 20.43 -4.12 -10.37
N TRP A 236 21.45 -4.52 -11.12
CA TRP A 236 21.70 -4.04 -12.48
C TRP A 236 20.73 -4.65 -13.48
N TYR A 237 20.42 -5.95 -13.36
CA TYR A 237 19.42 -6.60 -14.20
C TYR A 237 18.02 -6.00 -14.00
N GLY A 238 17.64 -5.70 -12.75
CA GLY A 238 16.39 -5.03 -12.42
C GLY A 238 16.30 -3.63 -13.01
N LEU A 239 17.39 -2.84 -12.92
CA LEU A 239 17.46 -1.54 -13.56
C LEU A 239 17.36 -1.64 -15.09
N GLY A 240 18.08 -2.60 -15.69
CA GLY A 240 18.00 -2.92 -17.12
C GLY A 240 16.58 -3.27 -17.56
N LEU A 241 15.88 -4.11 -16.81
CA LEU A 241 14.50 -4.48 -17.08
C LEU A 241 13.56 -3.26 -17.08
N ILE A 242 13.63 -2.43 -16.03
CA ILE A 242 12.76 -1.26 -15.89
C ILE A 242 13.05 -0.20 -16.96
N THR A 243 14.33 0.00 -17.30
CA THR A 243 14.73 0.92 -18.38
C THR A 243 14.27 0.45 -19.76
N ILE A 244 14.34 -0.86 -20.05
CA ILE A 244 13.80 -1.43 -21.28
C ILE A 244 12.28 -1.25 -21.34
N ILE A 245 11.56 -1.54 -20.26
CA ILE A 245 10.10 -1.36 -20.19
C ILE A 245 9.73 0.11 -20.42
N ALA A 246 10.45 1.05 -19.80
CA ALA A 246 10.26 2.48 -20.00
C ALA A 246 10.54 2.90 -21.45
N ALA A 247 11.60 2.38 -22.07
CA ALA A 247 11.96 2.68 -23.46
C ALA A 247 10.90 2.15 -24.45
N ILE A 248 10.43 0.91 -24.26
CA ILE A 248 9.36 0.33 -25.08
C ILE A 248 8.08 1.16 -24.93
N SER A 249 7.68 1.49 -23.70
CA SER A 249 6.52 2.34 -23.44
C SER A 249 6.64 3.71 -24.10
N PHE A 250 7.83 4.32 -24.07
CA PHE A 250 8.09 5.59 -24.72
C PHE A 250 7.93 5.51 -26.24
N VAL A 251 8.49 4.48 -26.88
CA VAL A 251 8.40 4.27 -28.34
C VAL A 251 6.95 4.02 -28.76
N LEU A 252 6.22 3.18 -28.03
CA LEU A 252 4.81 2.89 -28.32
C LEU A 252 3.94 4.14 -28.21
N ASN A 253 4.15 4.96 -27.18
CA ASN A 253 3.38 6.19 -27.03
C ASN A 253 3.67 7.18 -28.16
N ARG A 254 4.94 7.33 -28.53
CA ARG A 254 5.33 8.24 -29.62
C ARG A 254 4.76 7.81 -30.97
N ARG A 255 4.60 6.51 -31.21
CA ARG A 255 3.93 5.98 -32.42
C ARG A 255 2.44 6.30 -32.41
N ALA A 256 1.77 6.08 -31.28
CA ALA A 256 0.36 6.42 -31.13
C ALA A 256 0.12 7.93 -31.36
N ASP A 257 1.00 8.79 -30.84
CA ASP A 257 0.93 10.25 -31.06
C ASP A 257 1.18 10.66 -32.53
N SER A 258 1.83 9.82 -33.33
CA SER A 258 2.09 10.08 -34.76
C SER A 258 1.00 9.55 -35.70
N GLU A 259 0.15 8.63 -35.22
CA GLU A 259 -0.95 8.05 -35.98
C GLU A 259 -2.30 8.76 -35.72
N ALA A 260 -2.38 9.59 -34.68
CA ALA A 260 -3.53 10.43 -34.31
C ALA A 260 -3.47 11.83 -34.93
#